data_AF-A0A5A7PYS7-F1
#
_entry.id   AF-A0A5A7PYS7-F1
#
_cell.length_a   1.000
_cell.length_b   1.000
_cell.length_c   1.000
_cell.angle_alpha   90.00
_cell.angle_beta   90.00
_cell.angle_gamma   90.00
#
_symmetry.space_group_name_H-M   'P 1'
#
loop_
_entity.id
_entity.type
_entity.pdbx_description
1 polymer ?
#
loop_
_entity_poly.entity_id
_entity_poly.type
_entity_poly.pdbx_seq_one_letter_code
_entity_poly.pdbx_strand_id
1 'polypeptide(L)'
;MFEGEATDITGLDIVFDSGSTYTYLNNVAFGAIFDLIERYNNIKGPSSQKGPLIKQVNDPSFQFCWKGSQPFIWVFDVGYYFNPLALNFTSTNVLFPMGIESYLIISVSISFQDKLVLYDNDRQLVGWE
;
A
#
# COMPACT_ATOMS: atom_id res chain seq x y z
N MET A 1 10.86 1.85 8.15
CA MET A 1 10.60 1.11 9.41
C MET A 1 9.29 0.37 9.30
N PHE A 2 9.21 -0.81 9.90
CA PHE A 2 8.02 -1.67 9.93
C PHE A 2 7.95 -2.36 11.29
N GLU A 3 6.78 -2.39 11.93
CA GLU A 3 6.62 -2.88 13.32
C GLU A 3 7.55 -2.19 14.35
N GLY A 4 7.95 -0.93 14.10
CA GLY A 4 8.89 -0.22 14.97
C GLY A 4 10.35 -0.61 14.79
N GLU A 5 10.66 -1.50 13.84
CA GLU A 5 12.02 -1.94 13.53
C GLU A 5 12.55 -1.28 12.24
N ALA A 6 13.87 -1.12 12.17
CA ALA A 6 14.54 -0.66 10.97
C ALA A 6 14.45 -1.72 9.86
N THR A 7 14.18 -1.26 8.63
CA THR A 7 14.17 -2.08 7.42
C THR A 7 15.48 -1.90 6.67
N ASP A 8 15.82 -2.81 5.77
CA ASP A 8 16.94 -2.69 4.82
C ASP A 8 16.71 -1.62 3.73
N ILE A 9 15.46 -1.17 3.57
CA ILE A 9 15.07 -0.05 2.70
C ILE A 9 15.64 1.27 3.24
N THR A 10 16.61 1.84 2.53
CA THR A 10 17.28 3.09 2.89
C THR A 10 17.55 3.94 1.63
N GLY A 11 17.98 5.19 1.82
CA GLY A 11 18.36 6.07 0.70
C GLY A 11 17.19 6.44 -0.22
N LEU A 12 15.98 6.55 0.33
CA LEU A 12 14.79 6.93 -0.43
C LEU A 12 14.78 8.45 -0.66
N ASP A 13 14.59 8.86 -1.91
CA ASP A 13 14.20 10.23 -2.25
C ASP A 13 12.69 10.38 -2.09
N ILE A 14 12.27 11.39 -1.33
CA ILE A 14 10.88 11.55 -0.89
C ILE A 14 10.39 12.95 -1.26
N VAL A 15 9.23 13.00 -1.91
CA VAL A 15 8.52 14.24 -2.23
C VAL A 15 7.17 14.19 -1.52
N PHE A 16 6.88 15.23 -0.73
CA PHE A 16 5.54 15.44 -0.19
C PHE A 16 4.73 16.22 -1.21
N ASP A 17 3.71 15.58 -1.75
CA ASP A 17 2.81 16.15 -2.74
C ASP A 17 1.38 16.17 -2.21
N SER A 18 0.65 17.23 -2.55
CA SER A 18 -0.78 17.38 -2.25
C SER A 18 -1.67 17.26 -3.50
N GLY A 19 -1.07 17.20 -4.70
CA GLY A 19 -1.75 17.05 -5.97
C GLY A 19 -2.05 15.60 -6.37
N SER A 20 -1.33 14.63 -5.79
CA SER A 20 -1.49 13.20 -6.07
C SER A 20 -2.57 12.55 -5.21
N THR A 21 -3.38 11.68 -5.84
CA THR A 21 -4.42 10.89 -5.15
C THR A 21 -3.84 9.70 -4.38
N TYR A 22 -2.64 9.25 -4.75
CA TYR A 22 -1.98 8.08 -4.18
C TYR A 22 -0.51 8.34 -3.87
N THR A 23 0.05 7.51 -2.99
CA THR A 23 1.50 7.45 -2.78
C THR A 23 2.14 6.65 -3.92
N TYR A 24 3.06 7.27 -4.65
CA TYR A 24 3.82 6.62 -5.70
C TYR A 24 5.17 6.15 -5.17
N LEU A 25 5.48 4.89 -5.41
CA LEU A 25 6.75 4.27 -5.03
C LEU A 25 7.49 3.84 -6.29
N ASN A 26 8.80 4.03 -6.32
CA ASN A 26 9.62 3.37 -7.32
C ASN A 26 9.57 1.84 -7.12
N ASN A 27 9.97 1.09 -8.15
CA ASN A 27 9.92 -0.37 -8.13
C ASN A 27 10.74 -1.01 -6.99
N VAL A 28 11.85 -0.40 -6.57
CA VAL A 28 12.70 -0.91 -5.49
C VAL A 28 12.00 -0.77 -4.13
N ALA A 29 11.54 0.44 -3.80
CA ALA A 29 10.81 0.71 -2.56
C ALA A 29 9.49 -0.08 -2.50
N PHE A 30 8.78 -0.14 -3.62
CA PHE A 30 7.56 -0.91 -3.76
C PHE A 30 7.81 -2.40 -3.47
N GLY A 31 8.78 -3.02 -4.15
CA GLY A 31 9.08 -4.44 -3.98
C GLY A 31 9.48 -4.80 -2.56
N ALA A 32 10.29 -3.97 -1.91
CA ALA A 32 10.74 -4.23 -0.56
C ALA A 32 9.61 -4.06 0.50
N ILE A 33 8.74 -3.04 0.33
CA ILE A 33 7.54 -2.89 1.19
C ILE A 33 6.59 -4.07 0.97
N PHE A 34 6.41 -4.48 -0.29
CA PHE A 34 5.60 -5.63 -0.65
C PHE A 34 6.09 -6.92 0.03
N ASP A 35 7.39 -7.21 -0.04
CA ASP A 35 8.00 -8.39 0.58
C ASP A 35 7.89 -8.36 2.11
N LEU A 36 7.97 -7.18 2.74
CA LEU A 36 7.74 -7.02 4.18
C LEU A 36 6.30 -7.40 4.54
N ILE A 37 5.32 -6.89 3.79
CA ILE A 37 3.90 -7.16 4.02
C ILE A 37 3.58 -8.64 3.78
N GLU A 38 4.08 -9.26 2.71
CA GLU A 38 3.84 -10.70 2.45
C GLU A 38 4.49 -11.57 3.53
N ARG A 39 5.74 -11.30 3.92
CA ARG A 39 6.39 -12.05 5.01
C ARG A 39 5.62 -11.94 6.31
N TYR A 40 5.17 -10.74 6.66
CA TYR A 40 4.36 -10.52 7.85
C TYR A 40 3.07 -11.36 7.80
N ASN A 41 2.34 -11.29 6.69
CA ASN A 41 1.11 -12.05 6.49
C ASN A 41 1.31 -13.57 6.51
N ASN A 42 2.44 -14.08 6.03
CA ASN A 42 2.74 -15.52 6.01
C ASN A 42 3.20 -16.04 7.38
N ILE A 43 3.90 -15.23 8.19
CA ILE A 43 4.51 -15.66 9.46
C ILE A 43 3.60 -15.39 10.65
N LYS A 44 3.03 -14.18 10.71
CA LYS A 44 2.12 -13.73 11.79
C LYS A 44 0.67 -13.68 11.32
N GLY A 45 0.37 -14.37 10.22
CA GLY A 45 -0.97 -14.49 9.65
C GLY A 45 -2.03 -14.82 10.69
N PRO A 46 -3.30 -14.49 10.41
CA PRO A 46 -4.34 -14.31 11.41
C PRO A 46 -4.44 -15.51 12.36
N SER A 47 -4.08 -15.28 13.62
CA SER A 47 -4.54 -16.12 14.71
C SER A 47 -6.05 -15.96 14.84
N SER A 48 -6.77 -16.94 14.27
CA SER A 48 -7.93 -17.59 14.88
C SER A 48 -9.37 -17.16 14.55
N GLN A 49 -9.68 -16.11 13.75
CA GLN A 49 -11.10 -15.79 13.46
C GLN A 49 -11.48 -15.36 12.04
N LYS A 50 -10.66 -14.59 11.32
CA LYS A 50 -11.06 -14.03 10.00
C LYS A 50 -10.55 -14.82 8.77
N GLY A 51 -9.73 -15.85 8.98
CA GLY A 51 -9.14 -16.68 7.93
C GLY A 51 -8.04 -15.96 7.12
N PRO A 52 -7.22 -16.70 6.36
CA PRO A 52 -6.09 -16.15 5.62
C PRO A 52 -6.54 -15.20 4.52
N LEU A 53 -5.70 -14.21 4.20
CA LEU A 53 -5.86 -13.41 2.98
C LEU A 53 -5.38 -14.22 1.77
N ILE A 54 -6.17 -14.20 0.71
CA ILE A 54 -5.80 -14.77 -0.59
C ILE A 54 -5.27 -13.63 -1.46
N LYS A 55 -4.00 -13.73 -1.86
CA LYS A 55 -3.41 -12.82 -2.84
C LYS A 55 -4.19 -12.93 -4.16
N GLN A 56 -4.68 -11.81 -4.65
CA GLN A 56 -5.30 -11.68 -5.97
C GLN A 56 -4.42 -10.81 -6.86
N VAL A 57 -4.12 -11.34 -8.03
CA VAL A 57 -3.34 -10.68 -9.08
C VAL A 57 -4.25 -10.55 -10.29
N ASN A 58 -5.28 -9.70 -10.22
CA ASN A 58 -6.26 -9.57 -11.30
C ASN A 58 -6.86 -8.16 -11.45
N ASP A 59 -6.31 -7.12 -10.79
CA ASP A 59 -6.70 -5.74 -11.07
C ASP A 59 -5.63 -5.08 -11.95
N PRO A 60 -5.95 -4.60 -13.16
CA PRO A 60 -4.98 -3.91 -14.01
C PRO A 60 -4.47 -2.59 -13.41
N SER A 61 -5.20 -2.02 -12.44
CA SER A 61 -4.89 -0.73 -11.79
C SER A 61 -4.08 -0.91 -10.51
N PHE A 62 -4.17 -2.08 -9.88
CA PHE A 62 -3.45 -2.41 -8.65
C PHE A 62 -2.73 -3.74 -8.82
N GLN A 63 -1.40 -3.67 -8.90
CA GLN A 63 -0.54 -4.84 -9.15
C GLN A 63 -0.68 -5.93 -8.06
N PHE A 64 -1.19 -5.57 -6.87
CA PHE A 64 -1.35 -6.49 -5.73
C PHE A 64 -2.62 -6.19 -4.96
N CYS A 65 -3.48 -7.20 -4.83
CA CYS A 65 -4.70 -7.14 -4.04
C CYS A 65 -4.76 -8.34 -3.09
N TRP A 66 -5.50 -8.21 -2.00
CA TRP A 66 -5.82 -9.31 -1.11
C TRP A 66 -7.32 -9.43 -0.92
N LYS A 67 -7.81 -10.66 -0.84
CA LYS A 67 -9.21 -10.97 -0.59
C LYS A 67 -9.33 -11.82 0.67
N GLY A 68 -10.21 -11.38 1.58
CA GLY A 68 -10.61 -12.16 2.74
C GLY A 68 -11.79 -13.11 2.44
N SER A 69 -12.15 -13.91 3.43
CA SER A 69 -13.35 -14.77 3.38
C SER A 69 -14.66 -13.98 3.30
N GLN A 70 -14.65 -12.73 3.77
CA GLN A 70 -15.76 -11.77 3.74
C GLN A 70 -15.27 -10.45 3.14
N PRO A 71 -16.18 -9.62 2.55
CA PRO A 71 -15.83 -8.29 2.09
C PRO A 71 -15.32 -7.41 3.23
N PHE A 72 -14.27 -6.64 2.97
CA PHE A 72 -13.85 -5.54 3.83
C PHE A 72 -14.58 -4.28 3.40
N ILE A 73 -15.18 -3.55 4.34
CA ILE A 73 -15.92 -2.32 4.06
C ILE A 73 -15.02 -1.10 4.31
N TRP A 74 -14.19 -1.18 5.34
CA TRP A 74 -13.29 -0.11 5.76
C TRP A 74 -11.85 -0.60 5.81
N VAL A 75 -10.89 0.30 5.61
CA VAL A 75 -9.46 -0.02 5.79
C VAL A 75 -9.19 -0.54 7.21
N PHE A 76 -9.93 -0.05 8.21
CA PHE A 76 -9.81 -0.57 9.58
C PHE A 76 -10.15 -2.07 9.69
N ASP A 77 -11.01 -2.62 8.82
CA ASP A 77 -11.38 -4.04 8.87
C ASP A 77 -10.18 -4.97 8.62
N VAL A 78 -9.16 -4.46 7.94
CA VAL A 78 -7.92 -5.16 7.61
C VAL A 78 -6.77 -4.86 8.57
N GLY A 79 -6.96 -4.03 9.59
CA GLY A 79 -5.88 -3.63 10.52
C GLY A 79 -5.24 -4.78 11.30
N TYR A 80 -5.85 -5.97 11.31
CA TYR A 80 -5.25 -7.18 11.89
C TYR A 80 -4.25 -7.89 10.95
N TYR A 81 -4.26 -7.57 9.66
CA TYR A 81 -3.40 -8.18 8.64
C TYR A 81 -2.22 -7.31 8.25
N PHE A 82 -2.31 -6.01 8.50
CA PHE A 82 -1.32 -5.04 8.03
C PHE A 82 -0.84 -4.18 9.20
N ASN A 83 0.42 -3.78 9.14
CA ASN A 83 1.03 -2.92 10.16
C ASN A 83 1.43 -1.57 9.59
N PRO A 84 1.28 -0.48 10.37
CA PRO A 84 1.79 0.82 10.00
C PRO A 84 3.27 0.78 9.57
N LEU A 85 3.58 1.62 8.59
CA LEU A 85 4.94 1.90 8.16
C LEU A 85 5.41 3.20 8.82
N ALA A 86 6.71 3.42 8.86
CA ALA A 86 7.23 4.74 9.18
C ALA A 86 8.48 5.06 8.35
N LEU A 87 8.55 6.30 7.87
CA LEU A 87 9.77 6.85 7.30
C LEU A 87 10.65 7.33 8.46
N ASN A 88 11.93 6.99 8.42
CA ASN A 88 12.91 7.44 9.40
C ASN A 88 13.88 8.42 8.73
N PHE A 89 13.78 9.69 9.10
CA PHE A 89 14.70 10.73 8.66
C PHE A 89 15.91 10.73 9.60
N THR A 90 16.90 9.91 9.26
CA THR A 90 18.05 9.61 10.12
C THR A 90 18.89 10.83 10.48
N SER A 91 18.95 11.85 9.61
CA SER A 91 19.65 13.11 9.87
C SER A 91 19.03 13.94 11.00
N THR A 92 17.71 13.81 11.22
CA THR A 92 16.95 14.58 12.21
C THR A 92 16.35 13.72 13.31
N ASN A 93 16.52 12.38 13.25
CA ASN A 93 15.89 11.40 14.14
C ASN A 93 14.36 11.58 14.25
N VAL A 94 13.73 11.97 13.13
CA VAL A 94 12.28 12.16 13.05
C VAL A 94 11.66 10.94 12.39
N LEU A 95 10.61 10.42 13.02
CA LEU A 95 9.75 9.39 12.44
C LEU A 95 8.51 10.04 11.85
N PHE A 96 8.21 9.73 10.60
CA PHE A 96 6.94 10.05 9.97
C PHE A 96 6.10 8.77 9.92
N PRO A 97 5.16 8.57 10.85
CA PRO A 97 4.31 7.39 10.87
C PRO A 97 3.30 7.45 9.72
N MET A 98 3.12 6.32 9.06
CA MET A 98 2.17 6.10 7.98
C MET A 98 1.26 4.95 8.41
N GLY A 99 0.03 5.29 8.79
CA GLY A 99 -0.97 4.30 9.13
C GLY A 99 -1.34 3.43 7.93
N ILE A 100 -2.10 2.37 8.20
CA ILE A 100 -2.52 1.43 7.15
C ILE A 100 -3.36 2.12 6.06
N GLU A 101 -4.06 3.20 6.40
CA GLU A 101 -4.81 4.08 5.49
C GLU A 101 -3.92 4.88 4.52
N SER A 102 -2.63 5.01 4.80
CA SER A 102 -1.69 5.73 3.93
C SER A 102 -1.22 4.89 2.75
N TYR A 103 -1.40 3.57 2.79
CA TYR A 103 -0.90 2.65 1.75
C TYR A 103 -1.86 1.50 1.39
N LEU A 104 -3.05 1.45 2.00
CA LEU A 104 -4.10 0.49 1.65
C LEU A 104 -5.37 1.20 1.20
N ILE A 105 -6.04 0.58 0.23
CA ILE A 105 -7.32 1.03 -0.31
C ILE A 105 -8.26 -0.16 -0.35
N ILE A 106 -9.52 0.05 0.05
CA ILE A 106 -10.57 -0.92 -0.17
C ILE A 106 -11.10 -0.75 -1.59
N SER A 107 -10.82 -1.72 -2.46
CA SER A 107 -11.41 -1.80 -3.79
C SER A 107 -12.62 -2.73 -3.77
N VAL A 108 -13.80 -2.14 -3.95
CA VAL A 108 -15.01 -2.87 -4.33
C VAL A 108 -14.91 -3.01 -5.85
N SER A 109 -14.50 -4.17 -6.36
CA SER A 109 -14.32 -4.36 -7.80
C SER A 109 -15.63 -4.13 -8.56
N ILE A 110 -15.85 -2.89 -8.98
CA ILE A 110 -16.41 -2.53 -10.27
C ILE A 110 -15.20 -1.90 -10.92
N SER A 111 -14.63 -2.62 -11.87
CA SER A 111 -13.49 -2.20 -12.68
C SER A 111 -13.59 -0.70 -13.04
N PHE A 112 -12.49 -0.11 -13.49
CA PHE A 112 -12.51 0.97 -14.48
C PHE A 112 -13.22 0.53 -15.79
N GLN A 113 -14.30 -0.25 -15.70
CA GLN A 113 -15.16 -0.63 -16.79
C GLN A 113 -15.67 0.68 -17.38
N ASP A 114 -15.24 0.87 -18.62
CA ASP A 114 -15.48 1.99 -19.52
C ASP A 114 -14.69 3.27 -19.26
N LYS A 115 -13.50 3.23 -18.63
CA LYS A 115 -12.68 4.45 -18.46
C LYS A 115 -11.23 4.37 -18.93
N LEU A 116 -10.86 5.25 -19.86
CA LEU A 116 -9.48 5.43 -20.35
C LEU A 116 -8.78 6.51 -19.52
N VAL A 117 -7.84 6.14 -18.65
CA VAL A 117 -7.06 7.11 -17.87
C VAL A 117 -5.77 7.49 -18.61
N LEU A 118 -5.60 8.78 -18.92
CA LEU A 118 -4.41 9.36 -19.53
C LEU A 118 -3.69 10.23 -18.50
N TYR A 119 -2.45 9.88 -18.14
CA TYR A 119 -1.61 10.71 -17.29
C TYR A 119 -0.55 11.42 -18.12
N ASP A 120 -0.59 12.75 -18.13
CA ASP A 120 0.41 13.63 -18.76
C ASP A 120 1.41 14.07 -17.69
N ASN A 121 2.60 13.45 -17.69
CA ASN A 121 3.65 13.69 -16.71
C ASN A 121 4.34 15.06 -16.87
N ASP A 122 4.37 15.62 -18.08
CA ASP A 122 4.98 16.93 -18.34
C ASP A 122 4.07 18.07 -17.85
N ARG A 123 2.76 17.82 -17.79
CA ARG A 123 1.76 18.79 -17.30
C ARG A 123 1.19 18.47 -15.94
N GLN A 124 1.53 17.32 -15.36
CA GLN A 124 1.00 16.81 -14.08
C GLN A 124 -0.53 16.74 -14.08
N LEU A 125 -1.12 16.23 -15.18
CA LEU A 125 -2.57 16.10 -15.33
C LEU A 125 -2.98 14.64 -15.45
N VAL A 126 -4.02 14.26 -14.71
CA VAL A 126 -4.74 13.00 -14.89
C VAL A 126 -6.03 13.31 -15.63
N GLY A 127 -6.19 12.75 -16.83
CA GLY A 127 -7.43 12.74 -17.59
C GLY A 127 -8.06 11.36 -17.57
N TRP A 128 -9.38 11.31 -17.69
CA TRP A 128 -10.12 10.08 -17.97
C TRP A 128 -11.24 10.38 -18.97
N GLU A 129 -11.52 9.46 -19.91
CA GLU A 129 -12.81 9.42 -20.64
C GLU A 129 -13.75 8.42 -19.96
#